data_AF-A0A919DMZ7-F1
#
_entry.id   AF-A0A919DMZ7-F1
#
_cell.length_a   1.000
_cell.length_b   1.000
_cell.length_c   1.000
_cell.angle_alpha   90.00
_cell.angle_beta   90.00
_cell.angle_gamma   90.00
#
_symmetry.space_group_name_H-M   'P 1'
#
loop_
_entity.id
_entity.type
_entity.pdbx_description
1 polymer ?
#
loop_
_entity_poly.entity_id
_entity_poly.type
_entity_poly.pdbx_seq_one_letter_code
_entity_poly.pdbx_strand_id
1 'polypeptide(L)' 'MCGRQVPYAMTSYRPEKVTCPACREHAHRQYLRFADQAERLSRMPGVNISSDQAARSAEWHRDLARRFSG' A
#
# COMPACT_ATOMS: atom_id res chain seq x y z
N MET A 1 -4.12 23.09 -0.03
CA MET A 1 -2.96 22.33 -0.57
C MET A 1 -2.03 21.97 0.59
N CYS A 2 -1.70 20.68 0.81
CA CYS A 2 -0.66 20.34 1.80
C CYS A 2 0.73 20.60 1.18
N GLY A 3 1.14 21.87 1.12
CA GLY A 3 2.47 22.32 0.69
C GLY A 3 3.57 22.03 1.72
N ARG A 4 3.54 20.84 2.33
CA ARG A 4 4.48 20.44 3.38
C ARG A 4 5.37 19.32 2.85
N GLN A 5 6.63 19.62 2.55
CA GLN A 5 7.67 18.60 2.43
C GLN A 5 7.90 17.99 3.82
N VAL A 6 7.08 17.01 4.17
CA VAL A 6 7.40 16.06 5.23
C VAL A 6 8.11 14.88 4.58
N PRO A 7 9.20 14.33 5.16
CA PRO A 7 9.60 12.97 4.83
C PRO A 7 8.34 12.12 5.00
N TYR A 8 8.04 11.18 4.08
CA TYR A 8 6.84 10.35 4.10
C TYR A 8 6.77 9.55 5.42
N ALA A 9 6.38 10.21 6.50
CA ALA A 9 6.16 9.66 7.81
C ALA A 9 4.95 8.78 7.59
N MET A 10 5.21 7.45 7.52
CA MET A 10 4.29 6.40 7.12
C MET A 10 2.86 6.92 7.13
N THR A 11 2.35 7.30 5.95
CA THR A 11 0.98 7.78 5.78
C THR A 11 0.11 6.87 6.63
N SER A 12 -0.58 7.46 7.62
CA SER A 12 -1.33 6.67 8.60
C SER A 12 -2.05 5.54 7.86
N TYR A 13 -1.84 4.28 8.28
CA TYR A 13 -2.51 3.12 7.70
C TYR A 13 -4.04 3.24 7.73
N ARG A 14 -4.57 4.25 8.44
CA ARG A 14 -5.99 4.64 8.48
C ARG A 14 -6.28 5.72 7.42
N PRO A 15 -6.97 5.39 6.32
CA PRO A 15 -7.37 6.35 5.29
C PRO A 15 -8.18 7.53 5.84
N GLU A 16 -8.93 7.30 6.90
CA GLU A 16 -9.79 8.27 7.59
C GLU A 16 -9.01 9.42 8.22
N LYS A 17 -7.74 9.20 8.56
CA LYS A 17 -6.85 10.23 9.13
C LYS A 17 -6.09 11.02 8.06
N VAL A 18 -6.20 10.62 6.79
CA VAL A 18 -5.50 11.24 5.66
C VAL A 18 -6.50 12.08 4.87
N THR A 19 -6.54 13.37 5.19
CA THR A 19 -7.45 14.34 4.56
C THR A 19 -6.81 15.07 3.37
N CYS A 20 -5.48 15.08 3.24
CA CYS A 20 -4.83 15.71 2.08
C CYS A 20 -4.94 14.82 0.83
N PRO A 21 -5.51 15.32 -0.28
CA PRO A 21 -5.64 14.56 -1.53
C PRO A 21 -4.31 14.03 -2.07
N ALA A 22 -3.24 14.82 -2.03
CA ALA A 22 -1.92 14.40 -2.48
C ALA A 22 -1.34 13.24 -1.64
N CYS A 23 -1.59 13.26 -0.31
CA CYS A 23 -1.18 12.17 0.58
C CYS A 23 -2.03 10.90 0.36
N ARG A 24 -3.33 11.06 0.07
CA ARG A 24 -4.23 9.95 -0.30
C ARG A 24 -3.77 9.30 -1.61
N GLU A 25 -3.48 10.09 -2.64
CA GLU A 25 -3.00 9.58 -3.93
C GLU A 25 -1.63 8.91 -3.82
N HIS A 26 -0.73 9.45 -3.00
CA HIS A 26 0.55 8.80 -2.72
C HIS A 26 0.34 7.44 -2.02
N ALA A 27 -0.48 7.41 -0.97
CA ALA A 27 -0.79 6.17 -0.26
C ALA A 27 -1.41 5.13 -1.21
N HIS A 28 -2.41 5.52 -2.01
CA HIS A 28 -3.00 4.65 -3.05
C HIS A 28 -1.94 4.01 -3.94
N ARG A 29 -1.03 4.80 -4.51
CA ARG A 29 0.06 4.29 -5.36
C ARG A 29 1.03 3.39 -4.59
N GLN A 30 1.32 3.71 -3.33
CA GLN A 30 2.24 2.94 -2.51
C GLN A 30 1.66 1.55 -2.19
N TYR A 31 0.39 1.47 -1.79
CA TYR A 31 -0.27 0.19 -1.51
C TYR A 31 -0.41 -0.68 -2.76
N LEU A 32 -0.64 -0.10 -3.94
CA LEU A 32 -0.60 -0.87 -5.20
C LEU A 32 0.78 -1.47 -5.47
N ARG A 33 1.87 -0.73 -5.21
CA ARG A 33 3.23 -1.26 -5.34
C ARG A 33 3.50 -2.38 -4.34
N PHE A 34 3.02 -2.27 -3.12
CA PHE A 34 3.15 -3.35 -2.13
C PHE A 34 2.38 -4.61 -2.52
N ALA A 35 1.20 -4.46 -3.15
CA ALA A 35 0.47 -5.60 -3.68
C ALA A 35 1.28 -6.35 -4.76
N ASP A 36 1.88 -5.63 -5.70
CA ASP A 36 2.77 -6.21 -6.72
C ASP A 36 4.02 -6.85 -6.08
N GLN A 37 4.60 -6.21 -5.07
CA GLN A 37 5.76 -6.73 -4.37
C GLN A 37 5.46 -8.03 -3.62
N ALA A 38 4.28 -8.15 -3.00
CA ALA A 38 3.84 -9.38 -2.35
C ALA A 38 3.73 -10.54 -3.36
N GLU A 39 3.17 -10.29 -4.54
CA GLU A 39 3.08 -11.28 -5.62
C GLU A 39 4.42 -11.63 -6.27
N ARG A 40 5.37 -10.70 -6.28
CA ARG A 40 6.74 -10.96 -6.75
C ARG A 40 7.53 -11.81 -5.76
N LEU A 41 7.41 -11.51 -4.46
CA LEU A 41 8.12 -12.23 -3.40
C LEU A 41 7.68 -13.69 -3.30
N SER A 42 6.41 -14.01 -3.56
CA SER A 42 5.94 -15.42 -3.57
C SER A 42 6.48 -16.26 -4.71
N ARG A 43 6.97 -15.61 -5.78
CA ARG A 43 7.58 -16.28 -6.93
C ARG A 43 9.10 -16.39 -6.79
N MET A 44 9.70 -15.73 -5.79
CA MET A 44 11.14 -15.78 -5.57
C MET A 44 11.52 -17.08 -4.84
N PRO A 45 12.45 -17.87 -5.42
CA PRO A 45 13.00 -19.04 -4.74
C PRO A 45 13.70 -18.63 -3.44
N GLY A 46 13.50 -19.38 -2.36
CA GLY A 46 14.13 -19.14 -1.06
C GLY A 46 13.36 -18.22 -0.11
N VAL A 47 12.20 -17.69 -0.51
CA VAL A 47 11.30 -16.95 0.38
C VAL A 47 10.30 -17.90 1.02
N ASN A 48 10.22 -17.93 2.35
CA ASN A 48 9.27 -18.75 3.09
C ASN A 48 7.87 -18.09 3.17
N ILE A 49 7.32 -17.74 2.01
CA ILE A 49 5.97 -17.18 1.87
C ILE A 49 5.21 -18.08 0.90
N SER A 50 4.13 -18.70 1.40
CA SER A 50 3.19 -19.45 0.54
C SER A 50 2.48 -18.51 -0.44
N SER A 51 2.17 -19.02 -1.63
CA SER A 51 1.38 -18.30 -2.64
C SER A 51 0.06 -17.77 -2.09
N ASP A 52 -0.59 -18.52 -1.20
CA ASP A 52 -1.83 -18.13 -0.53
C ASP A 52 -1.64 -16.93 0.41
N GLN A 53 -0.54 -16.93 1.18
CA GLN A 53 -0.21 -15.81 2.08
C GLN A 53 0.11 -14.54 1.30
N ALA A 54 0.80 -14.67 0.18
CA ALA A 54 1.07 -13.55 -0.71
C ALA A 54 -0.19 -13.03 -1.41
N ALA A 55 -1.09 -13.91 -1.85
CA ALA A 55 -2.35 -13.51 -2.44
C ALA A 55 -3.21 -12.72 -1.44
N ARG A 56 -3.35 -13.22 -0.21
CA ARG A 56 -4.06 -12.50 0.88
C ARG A 56 -3.42 -11.17 1.21
N SER A 57 -2.08 -11.12 1.26
CA SER A 57 -1.35 -9.86 1.47
C SER A 57 -1.61 -8.88 0.32
N ALA A 58 -1.52 -9.32 -0.93
CA ALA A 58 -1.75 -8.47 -2.10
C ALA A 58 -3.20 -7.95 -2.14
N GLU A 59 -4.18 -8.78 -1.80
CA GLU A 59 -5.57 -8.37 -1.70
C GLU A 59 -5.80 -7.31 -0.62
N TRP A 60 -5.21 -7.49 0.57
CA TRP A 60 -5.27 -6.51 1.66
C TRP A 60 -4.69 -5.15 1.24
N HIS A 61 -3.54 -5.16 0.56
CA HIS A 61 -2.93 -3.93 0.03
C HIS A 61 -3.81 -3.27 -1.04
N ARG A 62 -4.42 -4.05 -1.95
CA ARG A 62 -5.37 -3.52 -2.94
C ARG A 62 -6.61 -2.90 -2.27
N ASP A 63 -7.10 -3.50 -1.19
CA ASP A 63 -8.24 -2.95 -0.44
C ASP A 63 -7.90 -1.60 0.19
N LEU A 64 -6.73 -1.50 0.83
CA LEU A 64 -6.26 -0.22 1.36
C LEU A 64 -6.10 0.82 0.25
N ALA A 65 -5.51 0.45 -0.89
CA ALA A 65 -5.41 1.35 -2.03
C ALA A 65 -6.78 1.93 -2.41
N ARG A 66 -7.79 1.08 -2.61
CA ARG A 66 -9.17 1.51 -2.93
C ARG A 66 -9.75 2.49 -1.92
N ARG A 67 -9.48 2.29 -0.62
CA ARG A 67 -9.95 3.21 0.43
C ARG A 67 -9.24 4.57 0.42
N PHE A 68 -8.02 4.64 -0.12
CA PHE A 68 -7.30 5.89 -0.33
C PHE A 68 -7.70 6.61 -1.63
N SER A 69 -8.27 5.93 -2.63
CA SER A 69 -8.77 6.57 -3.85
C SER A 69 -10.18 7.19 -3.72
N GLY A 70 -10.90 6.86 -2.65
CA GLY A 70 -12.22 7.45 -2.34
C GLY A 70 -12.16 8.87 -1.80
#